data_AF-A0A0E3S8Z9-F1
#
_entry.id   AF-A0A0E3S8Z9-F1
#
_cell.length_a   1.000
_cell.length_b   1.000
_cell.length_c   1.000
_cell.angle_alpha   90.00
_cell.angle_beta   90.00
_cell.angle_gamma   90.00
#
_symmetry.space_group_name_H-M   'P 1'
#
loop_
_entity.id
_entity.type
_entity.pdbx_description
1 polymer ?
#
loop_
_entity_poly.entity_id
_entity_poly.type
_entity_poly.pdbx_seq_one_letter_code
_entity_poly.pdbx_strand_id
1 'polypeptide(L)'
;MNAGVSIDLEERFTKDELLTNIMIYWVTETINSSIRIYYEMAHAMPSPNRGQRSKVPAAVAHMPLDAPLPREWAERNVNLKRFTGMPRGGHFSAWEVPELYAKDLQEFFGEFRK
;
A
#
# COMPACT_ATOMS: atom_id res chain seq x y z
N MET A 1 13.40 -6.88 9.76
CA MET A 1 14.63 -6.53 9.02
C MET A 1 15.00 -7.72 8.15
N ASN A 2 14.56 -7.75 6.89
CA ASN A 2 15.02 -8.74 5.90
C ASN A 2 16.19 -8.11 5.12
N ALA A 3 17.39 -8.21 5.68
CA ALA A 3 18.62 -7.67 5.11
C ALA A 3 19.21 -8.59 4.01
N GLY A 4 18.38 -9.05 3.07
CA GLY A 4 18.82 -10.07 2.09
C GLY A 4 18.21 -9.98 0.69
N VAL A 5 17.29 -9.04 0.43
CA VAL A 5 16.80 -8.78 -0.92
C VAL A 5 17.20 -7.37 -1.27
N SER A 6 18.26 -7.21 -2.10
CA SER A 6 18.52 -5.91 -2.71
C SER A 6 17.41 -5.64 -3.72
N ILE A 7 16.59 -4.64 -3.45
CA ILE A 7 15.63 -4.13 -4.43
C ILE A 7 16.46 -3.35 -5.45
N ASP A 8 16.71 -3.95 -6.62
CA ASP A 8 17.24 -3.17 -7.73
C ASP A 8 16.09 -2.33 -8.31
N LEU A 9 16.25 -1.02 -8.20
CA LEU A 9 15.26 -0.05 -8.65
C LEU A 9 15.12 -0.07 -10.17
N GLU A 10 16.23 -0.27 -10.89
CA GLU A 10 16.24 -0.25 -12.36
C GLU A 10 15.65 -1.55 -12.95
N GLU A 11 15.53 -2.63 -12.16
CA GLU A 11 14.78 -3.84 -12.55
C GLU A 11 13.26 -3.64 -12.48
N ARG A 12 12.78 -2.65 -11.71
CA ARG A 12 11.35 -2.42 -11.44
C ARG A 12 10.78 -1.23 -12.15
N PHE A 13 11.58 -0.17 -12.31
CA PHE A 13 11.17 1.09 -12.91
C PHE A 13 12.22 1.58 -13.88
N THR A 14 11.76 2.11 -15.01
CA THR A 14 12.62 2.87 -15.92
C THR A 14 12.99 4.21 -15.29
N LYS A 15 14.09 4.81 -15.78
CA LYS A 15 14.49 6.17 -15.33
C LYS A 15 13.43 7.21 -15.67
N ASP A 16 12.77 7.07 -16.81
CA ASP A 16 11.70 7.99 -17.22
C ASP A 16 10.48 7.89 -16.30
N GLU A 17 10.11 6.70 -15.84
CA GLU A 17 9.06 6.49 -14.84
C GLU A 17 9.39 7.17 -13.51
N LEU A 18 10.61 6.99 -13.02
CA LEU A 18 11.07 7.63 -11.79
C LEU A 18 11.12 9.15 -11.92
N LEU A 19 11.70 9.65 -13.02
CA LEU A 19 11.76 11.08 -13.31
C LEU A 19 10.37 11.68 -13.49
N THR A 20 9.44 10.96 -14.12
CA THR A 20 8.05 11.43 -14.25
C THR A 20 7.41 11.63 -12.89
N ASN A 21 7.57 10.67 -11.98
CA ASN A 21 7.07 10.80 -10.61
C ASN A 21 7.72 12.00 -9.90
N ILE A 22 9.05 12.10 -9.92
CA ILE A 22 9.78 13.24 -9.33
C ILE A 22 9.31 14.58 -9.90
N MET A 23 9.14 14.64 -11.22
CA MET A 23 8.75 15.86 -11.92
C MET A 23 7.32 16.28 -11.58
N ILE A 24 6.38 15.35 -11.34
CA ILE A 24 5.05 15.69 -10.85
C ILE A 24 5.15 16.52 -9.56
N TYR A 25 5.97 16.10 -8.59
CA TYR A 25 6.18 16.85 -7.35
C TYR A 25 6.89 18.18 -7.58
N TRP A 26 7.88 18.20 -8.47
CA TRP A 26 8.68 19.40 -8.77
C TRP A 26 7.85 20.49 -9.45
N VAL A 27 7.24 20.19 -10.59
CA VAL A 27 6.54 21.19 -11.43
C VAL A 27 5.24 21.69 -10.81
N THR A 28 4.64 20.90 -9.91
CA THR A 28 3.45 21.32 -9.15
C THR A 28 3.80 21.98 -7.81
N GLU A 29 5.09 22.04 -7.46
CA GLU A 29 5.58 22.59 -6.20
C GLU A 29 4.99 21.90 -4.94
N THR A 30 4.71 20.60 -5.03
CA THR A 30 3.95 19.86 -3.98
C THR A 30 4.81 19.03 -3.02
N ILE A 31 6.15 19.12 -3.10
CA ILE A 31 7.02 18.41 -2.14
C ILE A 31 6.64 18.79 -0.70
N ASN A 32 6.55 20.09 -0.38
CA ASN A 32 6.24 20.55 0.98
C ASN A 32 4.83 20.18 1.44
N SER A 33 3.82 20.33 0.57
CA SER A 33 2.44 20.02 0.93
C SER A 33 2.21 18.51 1.11
N SER A 34 2.88 17.67 0.31
CA SER A 34 2.76 16.21 0.40
C SER A 34 3.32 15.63 1.69
N ILE A 35 4.40 16.22 2.24
CA ILE A 35 5.01 15.74 3.49
C ILE A 35 4.32 16.28 4.75
N ARG A 36 3.36 17.21 4.63
CA ARG A 36 2.66 17.76 5.79
C ARG A 36 1.98 16.68 6.64
N ILE A 37 1.52 15.60 6.02
CA ILE A 37 0.88 14.49 6.73
C ILE A 37 1.77 13.92 7.85
N TYR A 38 3.10 13.92 7.69
CA TYR A 38 4.01 13.45 8.74
C TYR A 38 3.97 14.33 9.98
N TYR A 39 3.94 15.65 9.81
CA TYR A 39 3.78 16.59 10.91
C TYR A 39 2.43 16.40 11.61
N GLU A 40 1.35 16.33 10.83
CA GLU A 40 0.00 16.15 11.38
C GLU A 40 -0.12 14.83 12.14
N MET A 41 0.41 13.72 11.60
CA MET A 41 0.40 12.42 12.26
C MET A 41 1.22 12.41 13.55
N ALA A 42 2.36 13.11 13.58
CA ALA A 42 3.19 13.23 14.78
C ALA A 42 2.53 14.04 15.91
N HIS A 43 1.63 14.97 15.55
CA HIS A 43 0.93 15.85 16.50
C HIS A 43 -0.54 15.47 16.71
N ALA A 44 -1.03 14.45 16.01
CA ALA A 44 -2.41 14.01 16.13
C ALA A 44 -2.67 13.41 17.52
N MET A 45 -3.76 13.84 18.16
CA MET A 45 -4.29 13.13 19.31
C MET A 45 -4.69 11.71 18.88
N PRO A 46 -4.53 10.69 19.75
CA PRO A 46 -4.99 9.34 19.46
C PRO A 46 -6.45 9.36 19.01
N SER A 47 -6.75 8.72 17.88
CA SER A 47 -8.13 8.60 17.40
C SER A 47 -9.01 7.98 18.50
N PRO A 48 -10.23 8.49 18.74
CA PRO A 48 -11.19 7.86 19.64
C PRO A 48 -11.51 6.40 19.24
N ASN A 49 -11.30 6.07 17.97
CA ASN A 49 -11.51 4.74 17.40
C ASN A 49 -10.22 3.90 17.36
N ARG A 50 -9.13 4.36 17.97
CA ARG A 50 -7.87 3.61 18.00
C ARG A 50 -8.09 2.24 18.65
N GLY A 51 -7.72 1.18 17.94
CA GLY A 51 -7.93 -0.20 18.39
C GLY A 51 -9.33 -0.76 18.15
N GLN A 52 -10.25 0.01 17.56
CA GLN A 52 -11.55 -0.50 17.15
C GLN A 52 -11.47 -1.13 15.76
N ARG A 53 -12.03 -2.34 15.63
CA ARG A 53 -12.12 -3.06 14.36
C ARG A 53 -13.17 -2.40 13.45
N SER A 54 -12.78 -2.06 12.22
CA SER A 54 -13.73 -1.59 11.20
C SER A 54 -14.75 -2.69 10.84
N LYS A 55 -16.03 -2.32 10.74
CA LYS A 55 -17.11 -3.24 10.34
C LYS A 55 -17.26 -3.35 8.81
N VAL A 56 -16.68 -2.42 8.05
CA VAL A 56 -16.73 -2.39 6.58
C VAL A 56 -15.94 -3.59 6.04
N PRO A 57 -16.51 -4.42 5.15
CA PRO A 57 -15.79 -5.50 4.49
C PRO A 57 -14.48 -5.01 3.84
N ALA A 58 -13.38 -5.72 4.08
CA ALA A 58 -12.07 -5.35 3.57
C ALA A 58 -11.30 -6.56 3.02
N ALA A 59 -10.43 -6.30 2.06
CA ALA A 59 -9.43 -7.22 1.57
C ALA A 59 -8.02 -6.68 1.84
N VAL A 60 -7.06 -7.59 1.97
CA VAL A 60 -5.64 -7.25 2.09
C VAL A 60 -4.84 -8.03 1.04
N ALA A 61 -4.16 -7.30 0.15
CA ALA A 61 -3.14 -7.83 -0.74
C ALA A 61 -1.77 -7.64 -0.08
N HIS A 62 -1.15 -8.71 0.40
CA HIS A 62 0.12 -8.68 1.11
C HIS A 62 1.29 -8.99 0.17
N MET A 63 2.16 -8.00 -0.01
CA MET A 63 3.31 -8.07 -0.92
C MET A 63 4.55 -8.60 -0.17
N PRO A 64 5.35 -9.49 -0.79
CA PRO A 64 6.49 -10.11 -0.09
C PRO A 64 7.64 -9.14 0.22
N LEU A 65 7.75 -8.01 -0.50
CA LEU A 65 8.80 -7.00 -0.29
C LEU A 65 8.31 -5.73 0.43
N ASP A 66 7.08 -5.72 0.93
CA ASP A 66 6.54 -4.61 1.74
C ASP A 66 6.70 -4.88 3.24
N ALA A 67 6.29 -3.92 4.08
CA ALA A 67 6.27 -4.08 5.52
C ALA A 67 5.48 -5.34 5.92
N PRO A 68 6.06 -6.24 6.74
CA PRO A 68 5.40 -7.49 7.09
C PRO A 68 4.09 -7.23 7.83
N LEU A 69 3.00 -7.80 7.34
CA LEU A 69 1.68 -7.73 7.96
C LEU A 69 1.12 -9.14 8.18
N PRO A 70 1.20 -9.67 9.41
CA PRO A 70 0.55 -10.93 9.77
C PRO A 70 -0.97 -10.85 9.57
N ARG A 71 -1.59 -11.95 9.14
CA ARG A 71 -3.05 -12.00 8.90
C ARG A 71 -3.85 -11.63 10.15
N GLU A 72 -3.39 -12.05 11.32
CA GLU A 72 -4.01 -11.79 12.62
C GLU A 72 -4.00 -10.29 12.96
N TRP A 73 -3.07 -9.51 12.39
CA TRP A 73 -3.05 -8.06 12.54
C TRP A 73 -4.15 -7.43 11.69
N ALA A 74 -4.33 -7.90 10.45
CA ALA A 74 -5.43 -7.45 9.60
C ALA A 74 -6.81 -7.79 10.22
N GLU A 75 -6.98 -9.02 10.71
CA GLU A 75 -8.25 -9.47 11.32
C GLU A 75 -8.66 -8.65 12.55
N ARG A 76 -7.68 -8.16 13.33
CA ARG A 76 -7.91 -7.28 14.49
C ARG A 76 -8.33 -5.86 14.09
N ASN A 77 -7.91 -5.38 12.93
CA ASN A 77 -8.16 -4.00 12.50
C ASN A 77 -9.38 -3.85 11.59
N VAL A 78 -9.69 -4.85 10.75
CA VAL A 78 -10.77 -4.76 9.75
C VAL A 78 -11.67 -5.98 9.70
N ASN A 79 -12.85 -5.84 9.07
CA ASN A 79 -13.73 -6.95 8.70
C ASN A 79 -13.17 -7.69 7.49
N LEU A 80 -12.07 -8.41 7.73
CA LEU A 80 -11.31 -9.11 6.71
C LEU A 80 -12.16 -10.20 6.04
N LYS A 81 -12.40 -10.05 4.73
CA LYS A 81 -13.06 -11.05 3.88
C LYS A 81 -12.07 -11.84 3.04
N ARG A 82 -10.97 -11.19 2.65
CA ARG A 82 -9.95 -11.77 1.78
C ARG A 82 -8.56 -11.33 2.24
N PHE A 83 -7.63 -12.26 2.28
CA PHE A 83 -6.21 -11.98 2.53
C PHE A 83 -5.39 -12.76 1.52
N THR A 84 -4.71 -12.05 0.63
CA THR A 84 -3.99 -12.62 -0.50
C THR A 84 -2.50 -12.42 -0.30
N GLY A 85 -1.74 -13.52 -0.15
CA GLY A 85 -0.29 -13.46 -0.22
C GLY A 85 0.16 -13.40 -1.68
N MET A 86 0.75 -12.28 -2.09
CA MET A 86 1.17 -12.09 -3.47
C MET A 86 2.50 -12.81 -3.77
N PRO A 87 2.68 -13.34 -4.99
CA PRO A 87 3.91 -14.06 -5.34
C PRO A 87 5.11 -13.13 -5.55
N ARG A 88 4.89 -11.83 -5.79
CA ARG A 88 5.91 -10.80 -6.03
C ARG A 88 5.32 -9.40 -5.82
N GLY A 89 6.19 -8.40 -5.81
CA GLY A 89 5.85 -6.99 -5.60
C GLY A 89 6.29 -6.49 -4.23
N GLY A 90 6.36 -5.17 -4.10
CA GLY A 90 6.73 -4.46 -2.89
C GLY A 90 5.75 -3.32 -2.58
N HIS A 91 6.31 -2.23 -2.04
CA HIS A 91 5.56 -1.12 -1.48
C HIS A 91 4.68 -0.42 -2.53
N PHE A 92 5.18 -0.24 -3.76
CA PHE A 92 4.46 0.43 -4.83
C PHE A 92 3.71 -0.57 -5.70
N SER A 93 3.02 -1.53 -5.09
CA SER A 93 2.42 -2.69 -5.76
C SER A 93 1.55 -2.39 -6.98
N ALA A 94 0.74 -1.32 -6.94
CA ALA A 94 -0.06 -0.89 -8.08
C ALA A 94 0.77 -0.44 -9.30
N TRP A 95 2.03 -0.06 -9.08
CA TRP A 95 3.00 0.32 -10.11
C TRP A 95 3.95 -0.85 -10.45
N GLU A 96 4.42 -1.60 -9.45
CA GLU A 96 5.36 -2.71 -9.66
C GLU A 96 4.73 -3.95 -10.30
N VAL A 97 3.48 -4.26 -9.95
CA VAL A 97 2.76 -5.46 -10.38
C VAL A 97 1.28 -5.15 -10.69
N PRO A 98 1.02 -4.22 -11.63
CA PRO A 98 -0.32 -3.64 -11.84
C PRO A 98 -1.39 -4.70 -12.12
N GLU A 99 -1.08 -5.75 -12.87
CA GLU A 99 -2.05 -6.81 -13.20
C GLU A 99 -2.41 -7.66 -11.97
N LEU A 100 -1.43 -7.96 -11.10
CA LEU A 100 -1.69 -8.72 -9.87
C LEU A 100 -2.54 -7.89 -8.89
N TYR A 101 -2.19 -6.61 -8.73
CA TYR A 101 -2.94 -5.68 -7.89
C TYR A 101 -4.36 -5.49 -8.41
N ALA A 102 -4.52 -5.21 -9.70
CA ALA A 102 -5.83 -5.01 -10.33
C ALA A 102 -6.70 -6.27 -10.27
N LYS A 103 -6.12 -7.46 -10.48
CA LYS A 103 -6.85 -8.72 -10.38
C LYS A 103 -7.41 -8.95 -8.98
N ASP A 104 -6.63 -8.74 -7.93
CA ASP A 104 -7.10 -8.91 -6.55
C ASP A 104 -8.23 -7.93 -6.20
N LEU A 105 -8.10 -6.69 -6.66
CA LEU A 105 -9.14 -5.66 -6.52
C LEU A 105 -10.42 -6.08 -7.26
N GLN A 106 -10.32 -6.53 -8.51
CA GLN A 106 -11.46 -6.98 -9.31
C GLN A 106 -12.15 -8.20 -8.70
N GLU A 107 -11.39 -9.20 -8.22
CA GLU A 107 -11.95 -10.38 -7.57
C GLU A 107 -12.70 -10.00 -6.29
N PHE A 108 -12.09 -9.16 -5.44
CA PHE A 108 -12.76 -8.71 -4.21
C PHE A 108 -14.05 -7.95 -4.50
N PHE A 109 -14.01 -6.94 -5.38
CA PHE A 109 -15.22 -6.16 -5.68
C PHE A 109 -16.24 -6.94 -6.52
N GLY A 110 -15.81 -7.95 -7.28
CA GLY A 110 -16.67 -8.86 -8.01
C GLY A 110 -17.65 -9.61 -7.08
N GLU A 111 -17.23 -9.93 -5.85
CA GLU A 111 -18.10 -10.55 -4.84
C GLU A 111 -19.26 -9.65 -4.38
N PHE A 112 -19.15 -8.33 -4.57
CA PHE A 112 -20.17 -7.34 -4.18
C PHE A 112 -21.00 -6.81 -5.34
N ARG A 113 -20.62 -7.10 -6.59
CA ARG A 113 -21.41 -6.76 -7.76
C ARG A 113 -22.53 -7.80 -7.93
N LYS A 114 -23.74 -7.38 -7.61
CA LYS A 114 -24.97 -8.11 -7.98
C LYS A 114 -25.38 -7.79 -9.41
#